data_AF-A0A9D4J1S5-F1
#
_entry.id   AF-A0A9D4J1S5-F1
#
_cell.length_a   1.000
_cell.length_b   1.000
_cell.length_c   1.000
_cell.angle_alpha   90.00
_cell.angle_beta   90.00
_cell.angle_gamma   90.00
#
_symmetry.space_group_name_H-M   'P 1'
#
loop_
_entity.id
_entity.type
_entity.pdbx_description
1 polymer ?
#
loop_
_entity_poly.entity_id
_entity_poly.type
_entity_poly.pdbx_seq_one_letter_code
_entity_poly.pdbx_strand_id
1 'polypeptide(L)'
;MLFILRLCQFDLCENRKIGFIPDIVKILQNYHLEDYLTSFKTNSLFSSKEKWKSVYKKAVRQHETNHWRMRLEQHKDFSLFKEVHKSLESATIWRVAKIRPDSLSHMKFLARLCCKKPPEQPVLCSKCTHQYLHIEVVHALFECPFTDTPTRLQTFLETVRPLSAPLHEHLKIAEPATLALYLMGMIDDVITDLMPIELYPEFLINCANFLQSVLAV
;
A
#
# COMPACT_ATOMS: atom_id res chain seq x y z
N MET A 1 -23.29 -21.28 30.33
CA MET A 1 -22.80 -22.39 31.17
C MET A 1 -21.98 -23.43 30.39
N LEU A 2 -22.48 -23.96 29.26
CA LEU A 2 -21.78 -25.00 28.47
C LEU A 2 -20.38 -24.58 27.97
N PHE A 3 -20.20 -23.31 27.57
CA PHE A 3 -18.91 -22.81 27.07
C PHE A 3 -17.81 -22.83 28.14
N ILE A 4 -18.10 -22.36 29.36
CA ILE A 4 -17.14 -22.34 30.48
C ILE A 4 -16.73 -23.77 30.84
N LEU A 5 -17.69 -24.70 30.92
CA LEU A 5 -17.40 -26.11 31.19
C LEU A 5 -16.45 -26.71 30.13
N ARG A 6 -16.71 -26.44 28.84
CA ARG A 6 -15.84 -26.90 27.75
C ARG A 6 -14.46 -26.23 27.78
N LEU A 7 -14.39 -24.98 28.21
CA LEU A 7 -13.14 -24.23 28.36
C LEU A 7 -12.29 -24.77 29.52
N CYS A 8 -12.88 -25.05 30.68
CA CYS A 8 -12.20 -25.70 31.80
C CYS A 8 -11.77 -27.14 31.46
N GLN A 9 -12.61 -27.89 30.72
CA GLN A 9 -12.25 -29.23 30.23
C GLN A 9 -11.05 -29.20 29.28
N PHE A 10 -10.91 -28.15 28.47
CA PHE A 10 -9.77 -27.99 27.59
C PHE A 10 -8.47 -27.81 28.38
N ASP A 11 -8.47 -26.99 29.44
CA ASP A 11 -7.28 -26.81 30.29
C ASP A 11 -6.85 -28.11 31.01
N LEU A 12 -7.82 -28.96 31.36
CA LEU A 12 -7.58 -30.21 32.11
C LEU A 12 -7.24 -31.42 31.23
N CYS A 13 -7.37 -31.33 29.90
CA CYS A 13 -7.16 -32.45 28.98
C CYS A 13 -6.15 -32.10 27.89
N GLU A 14 -4.89 -32.51 28.08
CA GLU A 14 -3.80 -32.32 27.10
C GLU A 14 -4.07 -32.94 25.72
N ASN A 15 -4.97 -33.93 25.65
CA ASN A 15 -5.27 -34.69 24.43
C ASN A 15 -6.39 -34.10 23.54
N ARG A 16 -7.06 -33.01 23.94
CA ARG A 16 -8.14 -32.40 23.14
C ARG A 16 -7.65 -31.18 22.38
N LYS A 17 -6.82 -31.40 21.35
CA LYS A 17 -6.24 -30.34 20.51
C LYS A 17 -7.08 -29.94 19.30
N ILE A 18 -8.26 -30.53 19.11
CA ILE A 18 -9.12 -30.31 17.93
C ILE A 18 -10.54 -29.96 18.37
N GLY A 19 -11.12 -28.92 17.79
CA GLY A 19 -12.50 -28.49 17.99
C GLY A 19 -12.62 -27.02 18.39
N PHE A 20 -13.86 -26.59 18.62
CA PHE A 20 -14.22 -25.18 18.78
C PHE A 20 -13.44 -24.41 19.86
N ILE A 21 -13.18 -25.00 21.04
CA ILE A 21 -12.45 -24.33 22.11
C ILE A 21 -10.96 -24.16 21.77
N PRO A 22 -10.22 -25.22 21.37
CA PRO A 22 -8.86 -25.07 20.84
C PRO A 22 -8.75 -24.01 19.74
N ASP A 23 -9.70 -23.98 18.81
CA ASP A 23 -9.71 -23.01 17.70
C ASP A 23 -9.85 -21.58 18.22
N ILE A 24 -10.75 -21.33 19.18
CA ILE A 24 -10.90 -20.01 19.82
C ILE A 24 -9.62 -19.62 20.55
N VAL A 25 -9.04 -20.53 21.35
CA VAL A 25 -7.81 -20.25 22.10
C VAL A 25 -6.69 -19.89 21.14
N LYS A 26 -6.52 -20.66 20.06
CA LYS A 26 -5.52 -20.39 19.02
C LYS A 26 -5.72 -19.04 18.35
N ILE A 27 -6.96 -18.69 17.99
CA ILE A 27 -7.28 -17.38 17.40
C ILE A 27 -6.92 -16.26 18.37
N LEU A 28 -7.31 -16.38 19.64
CA LEU A 28 -7.04 -15.34 20.64
C LEU A 28 -5.54 -15.18 20.91
N GLN A 29 -4.80 -16.27 21.00
CA GLN A 29 -3.34 -16.25 21.11
C GLN A 29 -2.68 -15.57 19.90
N ASN A 30 -3.16 -15.84 18.69
CA ASN A 30 -2.63 -15.22 17.47
C ASN A 30 -2.76 -13.69 17.50
N TYR A 31 -3.77 -13.15 18.18
CA TYR A 31 -4.02 -11.73 18.31
C TYR A 31 -3.66 -11.14 19.69
N HIS A 32 -2.97 -11.91 20.56
CA HIS A 32 -2.62 -11.52 21.93
C HIS A 32 -3.83 -11.08 22.78
N LEU A 33 -4.91 -11.87 22.73
CA LEU A 33 -6.19 -11.61 23.42
C LEU A 33 -6.55 -12.70 24.46
N GLU A 34 -5.63 -13.58 24.80
CA GLU A 34 -5.82 -14.69 25.74
C GLU A 34 -6.21 -14.23 27.15
N ASP A 35 -5.76 -13.05 27.58
CA ASP A 35 -6.09 -12.47 28.89
C ASP A 35 -7.60 -12.28 29.08
N TYR A 36 -8.36 -12.09 28.00
CA TYR A 36 -9.81 -11.99 28.08
C TYR A 36 -10.46 -13.34 28.41
N LEU A 37 -9.89 -14.46 27.98
CA LEU A 37 -10.34 -15.77 28.43
C LEU A 37 -9.97 -16.01 29.88
N THR A 38 -8.76 -15.62 30.30
CA THR A 38 -8.31 -15.76 31.69
C THR A 38 -9.19 -14.94 32.64
N SER A 39 -9.45 -13.67 32.31
CA SER A 39 -10.34 -12.81 33.09
C SER A 39 -11.78 -13.35 33.14
N PHE A 40 -12.27 -13.90 32.02
CA PHE A 40 -13.58 -14.53 31.99
C PHE A 40 -13.67 -15.79 32.85
N LYS A 41 -12.61 -16.62 32.88
CA LYS A 41 -12.53 -17.80 33.76
C LYS A 41 -12.56 -17.40 35.23
N THR A 42 -11.79 -16.38 35.62
CA THR A 42 -11.66 -15.96 37.03
C THR A 42 -12.89 -15.21 37.52
N ASN A 43 -13.40 -14.28 36.73
CA ASN A 43 -14.42 -13.33 37.19
C ASN A 43 -15.83 -13.65 36.65
N SER A 44 -15.97 -14.64 35.76
CA SER A 44 -17.22 -14.93 35.02
C SER A 44 -17.81 -13.73 34.25
N LEU A 45 -17.03 -12.67 34.09
CA LEU A 45 -17.42 -11.43 33.44
C LEU A 45 -16.65 -11.28 32.14
N PHE A 46 -17.38 -11.21 31.04
CA PHE A 46 -16.83 -10.85 29.73
C PHE A 46 -17.14 -9.38 29.44
N SER A 47 -16.32 -8.74 28.61
CA SER A 47 -16.63 -7.39 28.13
C SER A 47 -17.97 -7.38 27.39
N SER A 48 -18.67 -6.24 27.42
CA SER A 48 -19.87 -6.07 26.59
C SER A 48 -19.56 -6.33 25.12
N LYS A 49 -20.57 -6.71 24.34
CA LYS A 49 -20.43 -7.02 22.92
C LYS A 49 -19.75 -5.87 22.15
N GLU A 50 -20.12 -4.63 22.45
CA GLU A 50 -19.61 -3.41 21.82
C GLU A 50 -18.14 -3.20 22.19
N LYS A 51 -17.79 -3.33 23.47
CA LYS A 51 -16.42 -3.19 23.96
C LYS A 51 -15.53 -4.28 23.38
N TRP A 52 -15.97 -5.53 23.43
CA TRP A 52 -15.26 -6.65 22.80
C TRP A 52 -15.05 -6.42 21.31
N LYS A 53 -16.08 -5.93 20.61
CA LYS A 53 -16.01 -5.63 19.18
C LYS A 53 -14.94 -4.59 18.85
N SER A 54 -14.82 -3.56 19.67
CA SER A 54 -13.77 -2.55 19.54
C SER A 54 -12.38 -3.16 19.76
N VAL A 55 -12.22 -3.93 20.85
CA VAL A 55 -10.95 -4.57 21.22
C VAL A 55 -10.45 -5.52 20.14
N TYR A 56 -11.25 -6.50 19.72
CA TYR A 56 -10.77 -7.50 18.76
C TYR A 56 -10.46 -6.84 17.40
N LYS A 57 -11.26 -5.86 16.94
CA LYS A 57 -10.98 -5.14 15.69
C LYS A 57 -9.66 -4.40 15.75
N LYS A 58 -9.36 -3.75 16.88
CA LYS A 58 -8.07 -3.06 17.08
C LYS A 58 -6.90 -4.05 17.05
N ALA A 59 -7.01 -5.16 17.78
CA ALA A 59 -5.98 -6.18 17.83
C ALA A 59 -5.72 -6.81 16.45
N VAL A 60 -6.78 -7.19 15.72
CA VAL A 60 -6.66 -7.70 14.35
C VAL A 60 -6.00 -6.67 13.44
N ARG A 61 -6.48 -5.42 13.43
CA ARG A 61 -5.89 -4.37 12.58
C ARG A 61 -4.40 -4.16 12.89
N GLN A 62 -4.02 -4.16 14.16
CA GLN A 62 -2.63 -4.00 14.60
C GLN A 62 -1.77 -5.20 14.16
N HIS A 63 -2.25 -6.42 14.37
CA HIS A 63 -1.57 -7.65 13.93
C HIS A 63 -1.33 -7.65 12.42
N GLU A 64 -2.38 -7.41 11.62
CA GLU A 64 -2.28 -7.37 10.16
C GLU A 64 -1.34 -6.24 9.67
N THR A 65 -1.41 -5.06 10.29
CA THR A 65 -0.54 -3.93 9.94
C THR A 65 0.93 -4.25 10.21
N ASN A 66 1.22 -4.90 11.35
CA ASN A 66 2.57 -5.32 11.68
C ASN A 66 3.07 -6.42 10.75
N HIS A 67 2.23 -7.43 10.46
CA HIS A 67 2.57 -8.50 9.54
C HIS A 67 2.85 -7.97 8.12
N TRP A 68 2.02 -7.04 7.64
CA TRP A 68 2.25 -6.34 6.37
C TRP A 68 3.56 -5.56 6.36
N ARG A 69 3.83 -4.77 7.41
CA ARG A 69 5.09 -4.02 7.54
C ARG A 69 6.30 -4.93 7.53
N MET A 70 6.29 -5.99 8.34
CA MET A 70 7.38 -6.98 8.38
C MET A 70 7.64 -7.61 7.00
N ARG A 71 6.57 -7.97 6.28
CA ARG A 71 6.70 -8.53 4.92
C ARG A 71 7.36 -7.54 3.96
N LEU A 72 6.99 -6.26 4.02
CA LEU A 72 7.58 -5.22 3.17
C LEU A 72 9.04 -4.91 3.55
N GLU A 73 9.40 -5.02 4.83
CA GLU A 73 10.76 -4.79 5.32
C GLU A 73 11.71 -5.95 4.98
N GLN A 74 11.24 -7.20 5.07
CA GLN A 74 12.06 -8.39 4.84
C GLN A 74 12.37 -8.63 3.37
N HIS A 75 11.50 -8.22 2.46
CA HIS A 75 11.63 -8.51 1.03
C HIS A 75 12.00 -7.27 0.24
N LYS A 76 13.24 -7.23 -0.26
CA LYS A 76 13.76 -6.14 -1.11
C LYS A 76 12.91 -5.88 -2.36
N ASP A 77 12.20 -6.90 -2.85
CA ASP A 77 11.34 -6.78 -4.02
C ASP A 77 10.17 -5.79 -3.82
N PHE A 78 9.81 -5.47 -2.58
CA PHE A 78 8.77 -4.48 -2.27
C PHE A 78 9.32 -3.10 -1.93
N SER A 79 10.62 -2.85 -2.13
CA SER A 79 11.23 -1.59 -1.70
C SER A 79 10.66 -0.36 -2.40
N LEU A 80 10.15 -0.48 -3.62
CA LEU A 80 9.45 0.60 -4.32
C LEU A 80 7.98 0.66 -3.94
N PHE A 81 7.33 -0.51 -3.87
CA PHE A 81 5.94 -0.63 -3.49
C PHE A 81 5.65 0.00 -2.12
N LYS A 82 6.54 -0.20 -1.12
CA LYS A 82 6.39 0.39 0.22
C LYS A 82 6.45 1.93 0.22
N GLU A 83 7.19 2.54 -0.72
CA GLU A 83 7.30 4.00 -0.83
C GLU A 83 6.03 4.58 -1.44
N VAL A 84 5.48 3.90 -2.45
CA VAL A 84 4.23 4.30 -3.11
C VAL A 84 3.00 4.01 -2.23
N HIS A 85 3.03 2.91 -1.48
CA HIS A 85 1.90 2.41 -0.70
C HIS A 85 2.27 2.23 0.77
N LYS A 86 1.92 3.24 1.58
CA LYS A 86 2.35 3.38 2.98
C LYS A 86 1.40 2.79 4.02
N SER A 87 0.27 2.19 3.61
CA SER A 87 -0.74 1.67 4.53
C SER A 87 -1.26 0.29 4.11
N LEU A 88 -1.91 -0.42 5.05
CA LEU A 88 -2.60 -1.69 4.77
C LEU A 88 -3.89 -1.52 3.97
N GLU A 89 -4.33 -0.27 3.73
CA GLU A 89 -5.58 -0.02 3.03
C GLU A 89 -5.48 -0.39 1.55
N SER A 90 -6.60 -0.39 0.83
CA SER A 90 -6.53 -0.62 -0.62
C SER A 90 -5.75 0.50 -1.30
N ALA A 91 -4.70 0.15 -2.05
CA ALA A 91 -3.92 1.11 -2.83
C ALA A 91 -4.82 1.99 -3.71
N THR A 92 -4.50 3.28 -3.82
CA THR A 92 -5.32 4.25 -4.58
C THR A 92 -5.50 3.83 -6.04
N ILE A 93 -4.45 3.30 -6.66
CA ILE A 93 -4.47 2.71 -8.01
C ILE A 93 -5.57 1.64 -8.14
N TRP A 94 -5.74 0.77 -7.14
CA TRP A 94 -6.77 -0.26 -7.13
C TRP A 94 -8.18 0.33 -6.94
N ARG A 95 -8.31 1.31 -6.04
CA ARG A 95 -9.58 2.01 -5.82
C ARG A 95 -10.05 2.71 -7.08
N VAL A 96 -9.15 3.39 -7.79
CA VAL A 96 -9.42 4.04 -9.08
C VAL A 96 -9.85 3.03 -10.12
N ALA A 97 -9.12 1.91 -10.28
CA ALA A 97 -9.50 0.86 -11.22
C ALA A 97 -10.91 0.29 -10.96
N LYS A 98 -11.33 0.24 -9.70
CA LYS A 98 -12.67 -0.22 -9.30
C LYS A 98 -13.76 0.81 -9.62
N ILE A 99 -13.49 2.11 -9.42
CA ILE A 99 -14.44 3.20 -9.65
C ILE A 99 -14.57 3.51 -11.16
N ARG A 100 -13.45 3.45 -11.89
CA ARG A 100 -13.33 3.72 -13.33
C ARG A 100 -12.77 2.50 -14.05
N PRO A 101 -13.60 1.50 -14.42
CA PRO A 101 -13.13 0.28 -15.07
C PRO A 101 -12.41 0.51 -16.40
N ASP A 102 -12.73 1.59 -17.11
CA ASP A 102 -12.05 2.05 -18.33
C ASP A 102 -10.56 2.40 -18.09
N SER A 103 -10.21 2.78 -16.86
CA SER A 103 -8.82 3.07 -16.46
C SER A 103 -7.99 1.82 -16.11
N LEU A 104 -8.57 0.62 -16.16
CA LEU A 104 -7.93 -0.61 -15.66
C LEU A 104 -6.57 -0.89 -16.30
N SER A 105 -6.39 -0.62 -17.60
CA SER A 105 -5.10 -0.78 -18.28
C SER A 105 -4.02 0.14 -17.71
N HIS A 106 -4.34 1.42 -17.52
CA HIS A 106 -3.48 2.42 -16.90
C HIS A 106 -3.11 2.04 -15.47
N MET A 107 -4.09 1.63 -14.67
CA MET A 107 -3.85 1.23 -13.28
C MET A 107 -3.01 -0.05 -13.18
N LYS A 108 -3.21 -1.03 -14.08
CA LYS A 108 -2.33 -2.21 -14.19
C LYS A 108 -0.92 -1.82 -14.55
N PHE A 109 -0.74 -0.85 -15.45
CA PHE A 109 0.57 -0.33 -15.81
C PHE A 109 1.28 0.32 -14.61
N LEU A 110 0.62 1.24 -13.89
CA LEU A 110 1.18 1.86 -12.69
C LEU A 110 1.51 0.82 -11.60
N ALA A 111 0.61 -0.13 -11.36
CA ALA A 111 0.83 -1.20 -10.40
C ALA A 111 2.07 -2.05 -10.76
N ARG A 112 2.30 -2.34 -12.05
CA ARG A 112 3.50 -3.05 -12.50
C ARG A 112 4.76 -2.24 -12.23
N LEU A 113 4.74 -0.92 -12.47
CA LEU A 113 5.88 -0.05 -12.17
C LEU A 113 6.23 -0.05 -10.69
N CYS A 114 5.23 0.07 -9.82
CA CYS A 114 5.42 0.06 -8.36
C CYS A 114 6.00 -1.26 -7.83
N CYS A 115 5.69 -2.36 -8.50
CA CYS A 115 6.15 -3.70 -8.15
C CYS A 115 7.45 -4.10 -8.87
N LYS A 116 8.08 -3.21 -9.66
CA LYS A 116 9.39 -3.50 -10.24
C LYS A 116 10.44 -3.52 -9.13
N LYS A 117 11.18 -4.62 -9.07
CA LYS A 117 12.36 -4.74 -8.21
C LYS A 117 13.43 -3.75 -8.70
N PRO A 118 14.03 -2.94 -7.81
CA PRO A 118 15.20 -2.16 -8.19
C PRO A 118 16.33 -3.07 -8.66
N PRO A 119 17.12 -2.63 -9.64
CA PRO A 119 18.18 -3.46 -10.18
C PRO A 119 19.30 -3.69 -9.15
N GLU A 120 19.73 -4.93 -8.98
CA GLU A 120 20.87 -5.28 -8.09
C GLU A 120 22.22 -4.95 -8.74
N GLN A 121 22.24 -4.80 -10.06
CA GLN A 121 23.40 -4.47 -10.87
C GLN A 121 23.02 -3.36 -11.86
N PRO A 122 23.97 -2.52 -12.31
CA PRO A 122 23.65 -1.46 -13.25
C PRO A 122 22.97 -2.01 -14.51
N VAL A 123 21.80 -1.46 -14.85
CA VAL A 123 21.00 -1.84 -16.03
C VAL A 123 21.28 -0.86 -17.15
N LEU A 124 21.43 -1.39 -18.36
CA LEU A 124 21.59 -0.59 -19.56
C LEU A 124 20.25 0.00 -19.99
N CYS A 125 20.18 1.33 -20.13
CA CYS A 125 19.03 1.97 -20.75
C CYS A 125 18.94 1.61 -22.23
N SER A 126 17.78 1.15 -22.68
CA SER A 126 17.53 0.77 -24.07
C SER A 126 17.61 1.94 -25.05
N LYS A 127 17.48 3.18 -24.57
CA LYS A 127 17.51 4.40 -25.38
C LYS A 127 18.89 5.04 -25.43
N CYS A 128 19.48 5.29 -24.26
CA CYS A 128 20.72 6.06 -24.16
C CYS A 128 21.96 5.20 -23.96
N THR A 129 21.81 3.88 -23.78
CA THR A 129 22.89 2.93 -23.48
C THR A 129 23.73 3.26 -22.24
N HIS A 130 23.28 4.19 -21.39
CA HIS A 130 23.93 4.45 -20.10
C HIS A 130 23.45 3.42 -19.08
N GLN A 131 24.33 3.09 -18.15
CA GLN A 131 24.01 2.23 -17.02
C GLN A 131 23.42 3.05 -15.88
N TYR A 132 22.36 2.54 -15.26
CA TYR A 132 21.75 3.13 -14.07
C TYR A 132 21.48 2.05 -13.01
N LEU A 133 21.52 2.44 -11.72
CA LEU A 133 21.31 1.53 -10.58
C LEU A 133 20.01 1.82 -9.81
N HIS A 134 19.32 2.89 -10.14
CA HIS A 134 18.09 3.31 -9.46
C HIS A 134 16.84 2.93 -10.28
N ILE A 135 15.69 3.45 -9.87
CA ILE A 135 14.39 3.17 -10.49
C ILE A 135 14.37 3.69 -11.93
N GLU A 136 14.03 2.84 -12.89
CA GLU A 136 13.97 3.17 -14.33
C GLU A 136 13.22 4.48 -14.63
N VAL A 137 12.14 4.78 -13.89
CA VAL A 137 11.38 6.03 -14.03
C VAL A 137 12.24 7.26 -13.75
N VAL A 138 13.10 7.23 -12.73
CA VAL A 138 13.97 8.36 -12.39
C VAL A 138 15.00 8.57 -13.50
N HIS A 139 15.63 7.50 -14.00
CA HIS A 139 16.54 7.58 -15.13
C HIS A 139 15.84 8.19 -16.36
N ALA A 140 14.69 7.63 -16.72
CA ALA A 140 13.95 8.04 -17.91
C ALA A 140 13.50 9.51 -17.84
N LEU A 141 13.18 10.01 -16.65
CA LEU A 141 12.75 11.39 -16.44
C LEU A 141 13.93 12.37 -16.38
N PHE A 142 14.95 12.09 -15.58
CA PHE A 142 15.91 13.14 -15.19
C PHE A 142 17.31 12.98 -15.77
N GLU A 143 17.64 11.80 -16.29
CA GLU A 143 19.02 11.50 -16.70
C GLU A 143 19.14 11.09 -18.17
N CYS A 144 18.11 10.47 -18.74
CA CYS A 144 18.16 9.95 -20.09
C CYS A 144 18.14 11.10 -21.13
N PRO A 145 19.23 11.34 -21.88
CA PRO A 145 19.31 12.46 -22.84
C PRO A 145 18.42 12.26 -24.08
N PHE A 146 17.91 11.05 -24.30
CA PHE A 146 17.04 10.71 -25.44
C PHE A 146 15.56 10.75 -25.08
N THR A 147 15.22 11.01 -23.81
CA THR A 147 13.86 11.38 -23.45
C THR A 147 13.78 12.90 -23.53
N ASP A 148 12.90 13.44 -24.37
CA ASP A 148 12.54 14.87 -24.35
C ASP A 148 11.72 15.20 -23.09
N THR A 149 12.28 14.90 -21.91
CA THR A 149 11.56 14.98 -20.65
C THR A 149 11.19 16.42 -20.30
N PRO A 150 12.05 17.45 -20.46
CA PRO A 150 11.68 18.80 -20.08
C PRO A 150 10.38 19.27 -20.75
N THR A 151 10.25 19.06 -22.06
CA THR A 151 9.06 19.42 -22.83
C THR A 151 7.86 18.57 -22.44
N ARG A 152 8.04 17.26 -22.28
CA ARG A 152 6.96 16.34 -21.92
C ARG A 152 6.47 16.54 -20.49
N LEU A 153 7.37 16.81 -19.56
CA LEU A 153 7.05 17.10 -18.17
C LEU A 153 6.30 18.42 -18.07
N GLN A 154 6.74 19.45 -18.79
CA GLN A 154 5.99 20.71 -18.87
C GLN A 154 4.57 20.49 -19.43
N THR A 155 4.45 19.67 -20.48
CA THR A 155 3.14 19.30 -21.07
C THR A 155 2.25 18.57 -20.06
N PHE A 156 2.82 17.63 -19.31
CA PHE A 156 2.12 16.91 -18.24
C PHE A 156 1.66 17.88 -17.14
N LEU A 157 2.53 18.78 -16.69
CA LEU A 157 2.19 19.77 -15.66
C LEU A 157 1.03 20.66 -16.10
N GLU A 158 1.04 21.18 -17.33
CA GLU A 158 -0.09 21.95 -17.86
C GLU A 158 -1.37 21.11 -18.02
N THR A 159 -1.25 19.80 -18.24
CA THR A 159 -2.41 18.87 -18.28
C THR A 159 -3.02 18.65 -16.89
N VAL A 160 -2.20 18.66 -15.84
CA VAL A 160 -2.63 18.47 -14.44
C VAL A 160 -3.10 19.77 -13.80
N ARG A 161 -2.64 20.93 -14.29
CA ARG A 161 -2.99 22.26 -13.77
C ARG A 161 -4.49 22.50 -13.59
N PRO A 162 -5.39 22.09 -14.51
CA PRO A 162 -6.83 22.25 -14.33
C PRO A 162 -7.42 21.37 -13.22
N LEU A 163 -6.74 20.29 -12.81
CA LEU A 163 -7.19 19.44 -11.70
C LEU A 163 -7.00 20.14 -10.36
N SER A 164 -5.84 20.77 -10.16
CA SER A 164 -5.55 21.57 -8.97
C SER A 164 -4.31 22.44 -9.19
N ALA A 165 -4.49 23.77 -9.05
CA ALA A 165 -3.38 24.71 -9.11
C ALA A 165 -2.36 24.50 -7.96
N PRO A 166 -2.79 24.27 -6.69
CA PRO A 166 -1.87 23.90 -5.62
C PRO A 166 -1.06 22.63 -5.91
N LEU A 167 -1.70 21.58 -6.46
CA LEU A 167 -1.00 20.35 -6.85
C LEU A 167 0.05 20.63 -7.93
N HIS A 168 -0.29 21.42 -8.95
CA HIS A 168 0.63 21.78 -10.01
C HIS A 168 1.90 22.47 -9.50
N GLU A 169 1.76 23.45 -8.59
CA GLU A 169 2.91 24.12 -7.99
C GLU A 169 3.75 23.16 -7.13
N HIS A 170 3.11 22.26 -6.38
CA HIS A 170 3.81 21.23 -5.62
C HIS A 170 4.64 20.30 -6.50
N LEU A 171 4.05 19.80 -7.60
CA LEU A 171 4.74 18.90 -8.53
C LEU A 171 5.92 19.56 -9.24
N LYS A 172 5.87 20.87 -9.50
CA LYS A 172 6.95 21.64 -10.11
C LYS A 172 8.22 21.70 -9.26
N ILE A 173 8.05 21.81 -7.94
CA ILE A 173 9.15 21.96 -6.99
C ILE A 173 9.55 20.65 -6.31
N ALA A 174 8.81 19.57 -6.57
CA ALA A 174 9.07 18.27 -5.98
C ALA A 174 10.45 17.75 -6.39
N GLU A 175 11.18 17.17 -5.43
CA GLU A 175 12.44 16.49 -5.71
C GLU A 175 12.24 15.35 -6.70
N PRO A 176 13.24 15.03 -7.55
CA PRO A 176 13.12 14.03 -8.61
C PRO A 176 12.58 12.66 -8.16
N ALA A 177 13.06 12.15 -7.04
CA ALA A 177 12.61 10.87 -6.49
C ALA A 177 11.14 10.93 -6.05
N THR A 178 10.76 12.00 -5.35
CA THR A 178 9.39 12.21 -4.87
C THR A 178 8.42 12.41 -6.04
N LEU A 179 8.81 13.17 -7.06
CA LEU A 179 8.02 13.35 -8.27
C LEU A 179 7.79 12.00 -8.97
N ALA A 180 8.83 11.18 -9.11
CA ALA A 180 8.69 9.83 -9.67
C ALA A 180 7.69 8.97 -8.86
N LEU A 181 7.72 9.04 -7.53
CA LEU A 181 6.76 8.33 -6.68
C LEU A 181 5.32 8.81 -6.89
N TYR A 182 5.09 10.14 -6.96
CA TYR A 182 3.76 10.68 -7.26
C TYR A 182 3.24 10.22 -8.62
N LEU A 183 4.09 10.25 -9.64
CA LEU A 183 3.76 9.76 -10.98
C LEU A 183 3.46 8.25 -11.00
N MET A 184 4.09 7.47 -10.11
CA MET A 184 3.79 6.04 -9.95
C MET A 184 2.52 5.77 -9.14
N GLY A 185 1.89 6.81 -8.56
CA GLY A 185 0.61 6.73 -7.87
C GLY A 185 0.71 6.81 -6.35
N MET A 186 1.80 7.35 -5.81
CA MET A 186 1.88 7.71 -4.39
C MET A 186 0.88 8.83 -4.11
N ILE A 187 0.01 8.62 -3.13
CA ILE A 187 -0.92 9.64 -2.63
C ILE A 187 -0.74 9.68 -1.12
N ASP A 188 -0.03 10.69 -0.65
CA ASP A 188 0.21 10.96 0.76
C ASP A 188 -0.71 12.08 1.26
N ASP A 189 -0.53 12.48 2.52
CA ASP A 189 -1.33 13.54 3.15
C ASP A 189 -1.20 14.86 2.38
N VAL A 190 -0.02 15.16 1.82
CA VAL A 190 0.21 16.38 1.02
C VAL A 190 -0.64 16.37 -0.24
N ILE A 191 -0.62 15.30 -1.02
CA ILE A 191 -1.49 15.21 -2.22
C ILE A 191 -2.97 15.22 -1.83
N THR A 192 -3.31 14.63 -0.69
CA THR A 192 -4.69 14.62 -0.16
C THR A 192 -5.19 16.02 0.18
N ASP A 193 -4.32 16.87 0.73
CA ASP A 193 -4.66 18.26 1.04
C ASP A 193 -4.70 19.15 -0.21
N LEU A 194 -3.90 18.83 -1.23
CA LEU A 194 -3.79 19.63 -2.45
C LEU A 194 -4.84 19.29 -3.51
N MET A 195 -5.46 18.11 -3.45
CA MET A 195 -6.39 17.65 -4.47
C MET A 195 -7.54 16.82 -3.87
N PRO A 196 -8.80 17.13 -4.21
CA PRO A 196 -9.95 16.34 -3.76
C PRO A 196 -9.93 14.92 -4.33
N ILE A 197 -10.46 13.97 -3.56
CA ILE A 197 -10.39 12.53 -3.87
C ILE A 197 -11.08 12.16 -5.19
N GLU A 198 -12.07 12.93 -5.60
CA GLU A 198 -12.82 12.76 -6.84
C GLU A 198 -11.94 12.94 -8.09
N LEU A 199 -10.82 13.67 -7.98
CA LEU A 199 -9.91 13.94 -9.10
C LEU A 199 -8.72 12.97 -9.17
N TYR A 200 -8.60 12.05 -8.21
CA TYR A 200 -7.54 11.03 -8.23
C TYR A 200 -7.57 10.16 -9.49
N PRO A 201 -8.74 9.73 -10.02
CA PRO A 201 -8.76 8.96 -11.24
C PRO A 201 -8.12 9.69 -12.42
N GLU A 202 -8.51 10.94 -12.67
CA GLU A 202 -7.98 11.78 -13.75
C GLU A 202 -6.49 12.02 -13.57
N PHE A 203 -6.05 12.34 -12.35
CA PHE A 203 -4.64 12.51 -12.03
C PHE A 203 -3.83 11.25 -12.35
N LEU A 204 -4.22 10.08 -11.84
CA LEU A 204 -3.49 8.84 -12.05
C LEU A 204 -3.52 8.39 -13.53
N ILE A 205 -4.61 8.64 -14.26
CA ILE A 205 -4.65 8.39 -15.71
C ILE A 205 -3.63 9.27 -16.44
N ASN A 206 -3.56 10.56 -16.11
CA ASN A 206 -2.57 11.47 -16.69
C ASN A 206 -1.14 11.04 -16.36
N CYS A 207 -0.88 10.59 -15.12
CA CYS A 207 0.42 10.03 -14.75
C CYS A 207 0.77 8.78 -15.57
N ALA A 208 -0.18 7.86 -15.75
CA ALA A 208 0.04 6.65 -16.55
C ALA A 208 0.37 6.99 -18.02
N ASN A 209 -0.42 7.87 -18.64
CA ASN A 209 -0.20 8.33 -20.02
C ASN A 209 1.19 8.96 -20.18
N PHE A 210 1.55 9.85 -19.24
CA PHE A 210 2.86 10.49 -19.24
C PHE A 210 3.99 9.47 -19.13
N LEU A 211 3.93 8.56 -18.16
CA LEU A 211 4.95 7.54 -17.95
C LEU A 211 5.04 6.55 -19.11
N GLN A 212 3.94 6.15 -19.75
CA GLN A 212 3.96 5.33 -20.96
C GLN A 212 4.70 6.04 -22.10
N SER A 213 4.42 7.33 -22.30
CA SER A 213 5.11 8.12 -23.32
C SER A 213 6.62 8.16 -23.07
N VAL A 214 7.04 8.34 -21.81
CA VAL A 214 8.44 8.48 -21.39
C VAL A 214 9.18 7.15 -21.44
N LEU A 215 8.54 6.05 -21.03
CA LEU A 215 9.17 4.73 -20.98
C LEU A 215 9.14 4.01 -22.34
N ALA A 216 8.39 4.52 -23.33
CA ALA A 216 8.19 3.87 -24.63
C ALA A 216 7.66 2.43 -24.52
N VAL A 217 6.63 2.25 -23.68
CA VAL A 217 5.91 0.99 -23.43
C VAL A 217 4.52 1.06 -24.04
#